data_AF-A0A4Q3UZN5-F1
#
_entry.id   AF-A0A4Q3UZN5-F1
#
_cell.length_a   1.000
_cell.length_b   1.000
_cell.length_c   1.000
_cell.angle_alpha   90.00
_cell.angle_beta   90.00
_cell.angle_gamma   90.00
#
_symmetry.space_group_name_H-M   'P 1'
#
loop_
_entity.id
_entity.type
_entity.pdbx_description
1 polymer ?
#
loop_
_entity_poly.entity_id
_entity_poly.type
_entity_poly.pdbx_seq_one_letter_code
_entity_poly.pdbx_strand_id
1 'polypeptide(L)'
;MPCRKPDMISKYRNSFNADFTADKYQNFLKELEIGFSEIPFRVAETPLFIPADLKDKLVEAGEEIIRLIKQPDFKALTKDAIPAKWHVPGENEHPHFLTFDFGICKDEAGQLVPMLIEMQGFPSLYGFQAHLARNYKEVYGLPDNLTPYFDGFNEETYTSLLKEVILGPYKPEEVALMDVDVLQQKTLVDFLVTEKYLGIKILSLTDIFKEGKSLFYLE
;
A
#
# COMPACT_ATOMS: atom_id res chain seq x y z
N MET A 1 13.14 4.44 -38.09
CA MET A 1 13.38 4.43 -36.64
C MET A 1 12.09 4.00 -35.97
N PRO A 2 12.06 2.93 -35.16
CA PRO A 2 10.85 2.61 -34.43
C PRO A 2 10.57 3.77 -33.47
N CYS A 3 9.39 4.38 -33.58
CA CYS A 3 8.89 5.34 -32.59
C CYS A 3 9.01 4.67 -31.22
N ARG A 4 9.92 5.17 -30.37
CA ARG A 4 10.07 4.71 -29.00
C ARG A 4 8.73 4.97 -28.32
N LYS A 5 7.96 3.92 -28.02
CA LYS A 5 6.73 4.09 -27.22
C LYS A 5 7.17 4.73 -25.90
N PRO A 6 6.50 5.80 -25.45
CA PRO A 6 6.87 6.44 -24.21
C PRO A 6 6.59 5.49 -23.05
N ASP A 7 7.52 5.42 -22.09
CA ASP A 7 7.44 4.50 -20.95
C ASP A 7 6.35 4.91 -19.92
N MET A 8 5.76 6.09 -20.11
CA MET A 8 4.67 6.67 -19.34
C MET A 8 3.72 7.43 -20.27
N ILE A 9 2.52 7.79 -19.80
CA ILE A 9 1.59 8.64 -20.57
C ILE A 9 2.22 10.02 -20.81
N SER A 10 2.73 10.27 -22.03
CA SER A 10 3.51 11.48 -22.34
C SER A 10 2.77 12.79 -22.10
N LYS A 11 1.46 12.83 -22.35
CA LYS A 11 0.65 14.05 -22.15
C LYS A 11 0.76 14.54 -20.70
N TYR A 12 0.52 13.65 -19.74
CA TYR A 12 0.58 14.00 -18.32
C TYR A 12 2.01 14.23 -17.85
N ARG A 13 2.97 13.43 -18.32
CA ARG A 13 4.38 13.63 -17.97
C ARG A 13 4.91 14.98 -18.43
N ASN A 14 4.59 15.39 -19.65
CA ASN A 14 5.03 16.67 -20.20
C ASN A 14 4.36 17.85 -19.48
N SER A 15 3.06 17.76 -19.20
CA SER A 15 2.34 18.79 -18.42
C SER A 15 2.95 18.94 -17.03
N PHE A 16 3.16 17.83 -16.32
CA PHE A 16 3.77 17.83 -14.99
C PHE A 16 5.15 18.49 -15.02
N ASN A 17 6.01 18.10 -15.96
CA ASN A 17 7.36 18.67 -16.10
C ASN A 17 7.34 20.17 -16.39
N ALA A 18 6.38 20.66 -17.18
CA ALA A 18 6.26 22.08 -17.53
C ALA A 18 5.82 22.92 -16.33
N ASP A 19 4.98 22.35 -15.45
CA ASP A 19 4.39 23.05 -14.31
C ASP A 19 5.17 22.84 -12.99
N PHE A 20 6.16 21.95 -12.99
CA PHE A 20 6.95 21.61 -11.79
C PHE A 20 7.89 22.75 -11.38
N THR A 21 7.96 23.00 -10.07
CA THR A 21 8.96 23.87 -9.45
C THR A 21 9.45 23.28 -8.13
N ALA A 22 10.65 23.67 -7.70
CA ALA A 22 11.18 23.29 -6.39
C ALA A 22 10.24 23.76 -5.25
N ASP A 23 9.66 24.95 -5.37
CA ASP A 23 8.72 25.50 -4.39
C ASP A 23 7.44 24.64 -4.28
N LYS A 24 6.91 24.15 -5.41
CA LYS A 24 5.76 23.21 -5.40
C LYS A 24 6.12 21.89 -4.74
N TYR A 25 7.32 21.38 -4.97
CA TYR A 25 7.78 20.16 -4.29
C TYR A 25 7.93 20.37 -2.78
N GLN A 26 8.50 21.50 -2.35
CA GLN A 26 8.57 21.83 -0.92
C GLN A 26 7.19 22.02 -0.31
N ASN A 27 6.22 22.60 -1.04
CA ASN A 27 4.84 22.67 -0.60
C ASN A 27 4.24 21.26 -0.46
N PHE A 28 4.46 20.39 -1.45
CA PHE A 28 3.98 19.02 -1.43
C PHE A 28 4.48 18.23 -0.22
N LEU A 29 5.77 18.34 0.13
CA LEU A 29 6.30 17.70 1.33
C LEU A 29 5.63 18.23 2.61
N LYS A 30 5.43 19.55 2.69
CA LYS A 30 4.75 20.16 3.85
C LYS A 30 3.32 19.65 3.99
N GLU A 31 2.54 19.69 2.91
CA GLU A 31 1.14 19.22 2.89
C GLU A 31 1.04 17.74 3.29
N LEU A 32 1.99 16.92 2.83
CA LEU A 32 2.03 15.49 3.16
C LEU A 32 2.23 15.23 4.66
N GLU A 33 2.91 16.15 5.37
CA GLU A 33 3.21 16.06 6.81
C GLU A 33 2.17 16.79 7.69
N ILE A 34 1.20 17.53 7.12
CA ILE A 34 0.20 18.25 7.92
C ILE A 34 -0.62 17.27 8.78
N GLY A 35 -0.47 17.42 10.10
CA GLY A 35 -1.14 16.59 11.09
C GLY A 35 -0.44 15.26 11.37
N PHE A 36 0.79 15.06 10.89
CA PHE A 36 1.58 13.85 11.08
C PHE A 36 3.05 14.18 11.45
N SER A 37 3.86 13.15 11.70
CA SER A 37 5.30 13.30 11.93
C SER A 37 6.07 13.59 10.64
N GLU A 38 7.27 14.15 10.78
CA GLU A 38 8.23 14.29 9.67
C GLU A 38 8.49 12.94 8.99
N ILE A 39 8.61 12.95 7.67
CA ILE A 39 8.86 11.77 6.85
C ILE A 39 10.38 11.62 6.65
N PRO A 40 11.04 10.63 7.27
CA PRO A 40 12.50 10.54 7.28
C PRO A 40 13.10 9.94 5.99
N PHE A 41 12.29 9.78 4.95
CA PHE A 41 12.68 9.19 3.68
C PHE A 41 12.34 10.10 2.50
N ARG A 42 13.03 9.91 1.38
CA ARG A 42 12.78 10.72 0.20
C ARG A 42 11.47 10.30 -0.46
N VAL A 43 10.54 11.25 -0.57
CA VAL A 43 9.35 11.11 -1.40
C VAL A 43 9.71 11.53 -2.82
N ALA A 44 9.20 10.83 -3.83
CA ALA A 44 9.43 11.20 -5.21
C ALA A 44 8.80 12.58 -5.50
N GLU A 45 9.41 13.34 -6.41
CA GLU A 45 8.89 14.65 -6.80
C GLU A 45 7.62 14.53 -7.67
N THR A 46 7.35 13.34 -8.22
CA THR A 46 6.37 13.13 -9.28
C THR A 46 5.74 11.74 -9.16
N PRO A 47 4.43 11.60 -9.41
CA PRO A 47 3.80 10.29 -9.52
C PRO A 47 4.16 9.61 -10.85
N LEU A 48 3.86 8.32 -10.95
CA LEU A 48 3.98 7.56 -12.19
C LEU A 48 2.69 7.66 -13.00
N PHE A 49 2.79 8.02 -14.28
CA PHE A 49 1.66 8.05 -15.20
C PHE A 49 1.64 6.76 -16.04
N ILE A 50 1.03 5.72 -15.49
CA ILE A 50 1.06 4.35 -16.03
C ILE A 50 0.15 4.23 -17.28
N PRO A 51 0.66 3.80 -18.45
CA PRO A 51 -0.15 3.50 -19.62
C PRO A 51 -1.16 2.37 -19.37
N ALA A 52 -2.30 2.40 -20.05
CA ALA A 52 -3.37 1.42 -19.85
C ALA A 52 -2.91 -0.03 -20.07
N ASP A 53 -2.07 -0.28 -21.08
CA ASP A 53 -1.55 -1.61 -21.40
C ASP A 53 -0.63 -2.15 -20.29
N LEU A 54 0.23 -1.31 -19.69
CA LEU A 54 1.05 -1.73 -18.56
C LEU A 54 0.19 -1.98 -17.31
N LYS A 55 -0.81 -1.12 -17.07
CA LYS A 55 -1.76 -1.28 -15.95
C LYS A 55 -2.50 -2.61 -16.07
N ASP A 56 -3.03 -2.95 -17.25
CA ASP A 56 -3.75 -4.21 -17.46
C ASP A 56 -2.84 -5.43 -17.21
N LYS A 57 -1.57 -5.39 -17.67
CA LYS A 57 -0.59 -6.45 -17.40
C LYS A 57 -0.26 -6.61 -15.91
N LEU A 58 -0.13 -5.50 -15.16
CA LEU A 58 0.12 -5.53 -13.71
C LEU A 58 -1.05 -6.18 -12.96
N VAL A 59 -2.29 -5.79 -13.30
CA VAL A 59 -3.51 -6.36 -12.71
C VAL A 59 -3.60 -7.85 -13.04
N GLU A 60 -3.41 -8.23 -14.30
CA GLU A 60 -3.50 -9.64 -14.71
C GLU A 60 -2.44 -10.52 -14.03
N ALA A 61 -1.20 -10.02 -13.90
CA ALA A 61 -0.14 -10.72 -13.18
C ALA A 61 -0.47 -10.92 -11.68
N GLY A 62 -1.00 -9.89 -11.02
CA GLY A 62 -1.46 -9.99 -9.64
C GLY A 62 -2.61 -10.98 -9.48
N GLU A 63 -3.60 -10.91 -10.37
CA GLU A 63 -4.75 -11.81 -10.39
C GLU A 63 -4.36 -13.28 -10.63
N GLU A 64 -3.34 -13.55 -11.44
CA GLU A 64 -2.83 -14.92 -11.62
C GLU A 64 -2.26 -15.51 -10.33
N ILE A 65 -1.48 -14.72 -9.59
CA ILE A 65 -0.92 -15.12 -8.30
C ILE A 65 -2.04 -15.32 -7.26
N ILE A 66 -2.99 -14.38 -7.20
CA ILE A 66 -4.14 -14.47 -6.29
C ILE A 66 -4.98 -15.73 -6.58
N ARG A 67 -5.21 -16.07 -7.86
CA ARG A 67 -5.93 -17.30 -8.25
C ARG A 67 -5.23 -18.56 -7.74
N LEU A 68 -3.90 -18.61 -7.78
CA LEU A 68 -3.12 -19.73 -7.23
C LEU A 68 -3.26 -19.81 -5.71
N ILE A 69 -3.11 -18.69 -5.00
CA ILE A 69 -3.22 -18.63 -3.53
C ILE A 69 -4.62 -19.06 -3.06
N LYS A 70 -5.66 -18.74 -3.82
CA LYS A 70 -7.05 -19.08 -3.50
C LYS A 70 -7.46 -20.52 -3.82
N GLN A 71 -6.55 -21.36 -4.35
CA GLN A 71 -6.87 -22.76 -4.62
C GLN A 71 -7.15 -23.52 -3.31
N PRO A 72 -8.15 -24.42 -3.26
CA PRO A 72 -8.50 -25.14 -2.03
C PRO A 72 -7.37 -25.98 -1.43
N ASP A 73 -6.44 -26.45 -2.24
CA ASP A 73 -5.28 -27.26 -1.85
C ASP A 73 -4.00 -26.43 -1.64
N PHE A 74 -4.04 -25.10 -1.77
CA PHE A 74 -2.86 -24.24 -1.63
C PHE A 74 -2.13 -24.46 -0.30
N LYS A 75 -2.84 -24.52 0.83
CA LYS A 75 -2.24 -24.81 2.14
C LYS A 75 -1.55 -26.18 2.20
N ALA A 76 -2.08 -27.18 1.50
CA ALA A 76 -1.44 -28.50 1.43
C ALA A 76 -0.17 -28.45 0.58
N LEU A 77 -0.18 -27.69 -0.53
CA LEU A 77 0.98 -27.49 -1.40
C LEU A 77 2.12 -26.74 -0.70
N THR A 78 1.81 -25.81 0.22
CA THR A 78 2.81 -24.96 0.89
C THR A 78 3.16 -25.40 2.31
N LYS A 79 2.48 -26.41 2.85
CA LYS A 79 2.64 -26.88 4.24
C LYS A 79 4.09 -27.09 4.66
N ASP A 80 4.88 -27.72 3.79
CA ASP A 80 6.26 -28.11 4.10
C ASP A 80 7.26 -26.95 3.92
N ALA A 81 6.81 -25.80 3.39
CA ALA A 81 7.63 -24.59 3.28
C ALA A 81 7.83 -23.87 4.63
N ILE A 82 6.95 -24.10 5.61
CA ILE A 82 7.02 -23.47 6.94
C ILE A 82 7.59 -24.48 7.95
N PRO A 83 8.79 -24.25 8.53
CA PRO A 83 9.34 -25.15 9.52
C PRO A 83 8.41 -25.29 10.74
N ALA A 84 8.25 -26.51 11.25
CA ALA A 84 7.29 -26.84 12.31
C ALA A 84 7.37 -25.95 13.57
N LYS A 85 8.55 -25.43 13.90
CA LYS A 85 8.74 -24.52 15.05
C LYS A 85 8.06 -23.14 14.89
N TRP A 86 7.67 -22.78 13.67
CA TRP A 86 6.99 -21.52 13.35
C TRP A 86 5.48 -21.70 13.16
N HIS A 87 4.95 -22.90 13.42
CA HIS A 87 3.51 -23.13 13.37
C HIS A 87 2.84 -22.42 14.54
N VAL A 88 1.94 -21.48 14.22
CA VAL A 88 1.10 -20.76 15.18
C VAL A 88 -0.35 -21.25 15.05
N PRO A 89 -1.08 -21.43 16.15
CA PRO A 89 -2.48 -21.83 16.10
C PRO A 89 -3.35 -20.67 15.57
N GLY A 90 -4.50 -21.01 14.98
CA GLY A 90 -5.49 -20.01 14.54
C GLY A 90 -5.14 -19.29 13.24
N GLU A 91 -4.45 -19.96 12.31
CA GLU A 91 -4.21 -19.44 10.96
C GLU A 91 -5.53 -19.22 10.21
N ASN A 92 -5.70 -18.05 9.60
CA ASN A 92 -6.86 -17.73 8.78
C ASN A 92 -6.88 -18.54 7.47
N GLU A 93 -8.04 -18.65 6.83
CA GLU A 93 -8.18 -19.37 5.55
C GLU A 93 -7.50 -18.66 4.38
N HIS A 94 -7.42 -17.32 4.42
CA HIS A 94 -6.75 -16.51 3.40
C HIS A 94 -6.06 -15.31 4.03
N PRO A 95 -5.02 -14.74 3.38
CA PRO A 95 -4.45 -13.47 3.82
C PRO A 95 -5.46 -12.33 3.66
N HIS A 96 -5.38 -11.34 4.55
CA HIS A 96 -6.13 -10.08 4.43
C HIS A 96 -5.42 -9.07 3.54
N PHE A 97 -4.07 -9.13 3.48
CA PHE A 97 -3.22 -8.21 2.74
C PHE A 97 -2.26 -8.98 1.86
N LEU A 98 -2.08 -8.50 0.63
CA LEU A 98 -1.10 -8.99 -0.32
C LEU A 98 -0.54 -7.81 -1.10
N THR A 99 0.77 -7.68 -1.09
CA THR A 99 1.51 -6.67 -1.84
C THR A 99 2.44 -7.38 -2.81
N PHE A 100 2.44 -6.94 -4.07
CA PHE A 100 3.29 -7.48 -5.12
C PHE A 100 4.22 -6.40 -5.65
N ASP A 101 5.52 -6.63 -5.51
CA ASP A 101 6.52 -5.72 -6.02
C ASP A 101 6.93 -6.18 -7.42
N PHE A 102 6.63 -5.34 -8.42
CA PHE A 102 6.97 -5.60 -9.81
C PHE A 102 8.08 -4.67 -10.30
N GLY A 103 9.12 -5.25 -10.88
CA GLY A 103 10.05 -4.55 -11.74
C GLY A 103 9.42 -4.35 -13.12
N ILE A 104 9.55 -3.16 -13.70
CA ILE A 104 9.08 -2.89 -15.06
C ILE A 104 10.23 -3.05 -16.05
N CYS A 105 10.12 -4.06 -16.92
CA CYS A 105 11.13 -4.43 -17.91
C CYS A 105 10.63 -4.17 -19.34
N LYS A 106 11.53 -4.33 -20.33
CA LYS A 106 11.18 -4.35 -21.75
C LYS A 106 11.40 -5.74 -22.31
N ASP A 107 10.41 -6.25 -23.03
CA ASP A 107 10.56 -7.50 -23.79
C ASP A 107 11.38 -7.29 -25.08
N GLU A 108 11.55 -8.37 -25.86
CA GLU A 108 12.29 -8.34 -27.14
C GLU A 108 11.69 -7.37 -28.17
N ALA A 109 10.37 -7.11 -28.07
CA ALA A 109 9.66 -6.14 -28.92
C ALA A 109 9.69 -4.71 -28.36
N GLY A 110 10.33 -4.50 -27.20
CA GLY A 110 10.43 -3.21 -26.52
C GLY A 110 9.17 -2.79 -25.76
N GLN A 111 8.21 -3.70 -25.54
CA GLN A 111 7.00 -3.41 -24.76
C GLN A 111 7.28 -3.52 -23.26
N LEU A 112 6.60 -2.70 -22.46
CA LEU A 112 6.70 -2.79 -21.01
C LEU A 112 6.03 -4.07 -20.50
N VAL A 113 6.72 -4.80 -19.63
CA VAL A 113 6.25 -6.03 -18.99
C VAL A 113 6.60 -6.01 -17.50
N PRO A 114 5.66 -6.40 -16.61
CA PRO A 114 5.95 -6.54 -15.19
C PRO A 114 6.69 -7.84 -14.90
N MET A 115 7.66 -7.80 -14.00
CA MET A 115 8.43 -8.94 -13.51
C MET A 115 8.33 -8.96 -11.99
N LEU A 116 7.77 -10.02 -11.42
CA LEU A 116 7.62 -10.14 -9.96
C LEU A 116 9.01 -10.18 -9.31
N ILE A 117 9.23 -9.31 -8.33
CA ILE A 117 10.43 -9.22 -7.50
C ILE A 117 10.15 -9.85 -6.14
N GLU A 118 9.07 -9.43 -5.50
CA GLU A 118 8.72 -9.85 -4.15
C GLU A 118 7.20 -9.92 -3.97
N MET A 119 6.78 -10.80 -3.06
CA MET A 119 5.40 -10.91 -2.59
C MET A 119 5.40 -10.85 -1.07
N GLN A 120 4.55 -9.99 -0.51
CA GLN A 120 4.47 -9.73 0.92
C GLN A 120 3.03 -9.79 1.42
N GLY A 121 2.84 -10.22 2.66
CA GLY A 121 1.53 -10.30 3.32
C GLY A 121 1.34 -9.32 4.48
N PHE A 122 2.17 -8.26 4.55
CA PHE A 122 2.17 -7.33 5.68
C PHE A 122 1.21 -6.14 5.44
N PRO A 123 0.45 -5.70 6.46
CA PRO A 123 -0.47 -4.58 6.38
C PRO A 123 0.25 -3.24 6.54
N SER A 124 1.21 -2.94 5.67
CA SER A 124 2.02 -1.71 5.75
C SER A 124 1.86 -0.86 4.49
N LEU A 125 1.86 0.46 4.68
CA LEU A 125 1.76 1.52 3.66
C LEU A 125 0.38 1.72 3.02
N TYR A 126 -0.63 0.93 3.39
CA TYR A 126 -1.99 1.04 2.83
C TYR A 126 -2.66 2.38 3.17
N GLY A 127 -2.38 2.96 4.35
CA GLY A 127 -2.86 4.28 4.71
C GLY A 127 -2.08 5.38 3.98
N PHE A 128 -0.75 5.31 4.08
CA PHE A 128 0.14 6.32 3.54
C PHE A 128 0.07 6.45 2.02
N GLN A 129 -0.08 5.36 1.27
CA GLN A 129 -0.18 5.40 -0.20
C GLN A 129 -1.42 6.15 -0.69
N ALA A 130 -2.57 5.97 -0.04
CA ALA A 130 -3.78 6.73 -0.34
C ALA A 130 -3.59 8.21 -0.04
N HIS A 131 -3.07 8.53 1.17
CA HIS A 131 -2.75 9.90 1.58
C HIS A 131 -1.75 10.58 0.62
N LEU A 132 -0.71 9.86 0.20
CA LEU A 132 0.28 10.31 -0.77
C LEU A 132 -0.34 10.64 -2.13
N ALA A 133 -1.19 9.76 -2.64
CA ALA A 133 -1.84 9.94 -3.93
C ALA A 133 -2.81 11.14 -3.93
N ARG A 134 -3.57 11.34 -2.85
CA ARG A 134 -4.40 12.54 -2.65
C ARG A 134 -3.55 13.80 -2.70
N ASN A 135 -2.45 13.85 -1.95
CA ASN A 135 -1.56 15.02 -1.90
C ASN A 135 -0.91 15.32 -3.26
N TYR A 136 -0.51 14.29 -4.03
CA TYR A 136 -0.03 14.52 -5.39
C TYR A 136 -1.10 15.19 -6.26
N LYS A 137 -2.34 14.72 -6.16
CA LYS A 137 -3.45 15.24 -6.96
C LYS A 137 -3.76 16.69 -6.60
N GLU A 138 -3.86 17.01 -5.32
CA GLU A 138 -4.21 18.34 -4.82
C GLU A 138 -3.10 19.36 -5.08
N VAL A 139 -1.85 19.07 -4.68
CA VAL A 139 -0.76 20.05 -4.74
C VAL A 139 -0.31 20.34 -6.17
N TYR A 140 -0.32 19.32 -7.04
CA TYR A 140 0.05 19.50 -8.44
C TYR A 140 -1.14 19.76 -9.37
N GLY A 141 -2.37 19.78 -8.85
CA GLY A 141 -3.59 20.01 -9.64
C GLY A 141 -3.79 18.96 -10.73
N LEU A 142 -3.57 17.68 -10.41
CA LEU A 142 -3.64 16.61 -11.39
C LEU A 142 -5.11 16.36 -11.82
N PRO A 143 -5.35 16.02 -13.10
CA PRO A 143 -6.71 15.79 -13.61
C PRO A 143 -7.47 14.71 -12.86
N ASP A 144 -8.79 14.89 -12.72
CA ASP A 144 -9.65 14.00 -11.94
C ASP A 144 -9.72 12.56 -12.45
N ASN A 145 -9.46 12.37 -13.74
CA ASN A 145 -9.46 11.08 -14.38
C ASN A 145 -8.20 10.24 -14.06
N LEU A 146 -7.22 10.79 -13.36
CA LEU A 146 -6.06 10.06 -12.86
C LEU A 146 -6.35 9.56 -11.45
N THR A 147 -6.13 8.27 -11.23
CA THR A 147 -6.44 7.58 -9.98
C THR A 147 -5.37 6.52 -9.69
N PRO A 148 -4.98 6.33 -8.42
CA PRO A 148 -4.16 5.19 -8.00
C PRO A 148 -5.00 3.91 -7.82
N TYR A 149 -6.33 4.01 -7.86
CA TYR A 149 -7.25 2.92 -7.54
C TYR A 149 -7.66 2.12 -8.79
N PHE A 150 -7.86 0.82 -8.61
CA PHE A 150 -8.29 -0.11 -9.65
C PHE A 150 -9.73 -0.60 -9.43
N ASP A 151 -10.28 -1.37 -10.36
CA ASP A 151 -11.58 -2.06 -10.24
C ASP A 151 -12.77 -1.20 -9.82
N GLY A 152 -12.76 0.08 -10.21
CA GLY A 152 -13.82 1.03 -9.90
C GLY A 152 -13.77 1.59 -8.48
N PHE A 153 -12.75 1.25 -7.69
CA PHE A 153 -12.50 1.89 -6.41
C PHE A 153 -12.15 3.37 -6.61
N ASN A 154 -12.48 4.12 -5.57
CA ASN A 154 -12.05 5.49 -5.33
C ASN A 154 -11.54 5.56 -3.88
N GLU A 155 -11.11 6.74 -3.46
CA GLU A 155 -10.55 6.90 -2.12
C GLU A 155 -11.52 6.54 -0.98
N GLU A 156 -12.79 6.92 -1.12
CA GLU A 156 -13.81 6.63 -0.11
C GLU A 156 -14.04 5.12 0.01
N THR A 157 -14.34 4.45 -1.10
CA THR A 157 -14.60 3.00 -1.15
C THR A 157 -13.37 2.17 -0.77
N TYR A 158 -12.16 2.62 -1.12
CA TYR A 158 -10.91 2.02 -0.67
C TYR A 158 -10.78 2.13 0.85
N THR A 159 -11.00 3.32 1.42
CA THR A 159 -10.90 3.55 2.86
C THR A 159 -11.97 2.75 3.63
N SER A 160 -13.17 2.63 3.07
CA SER A 160 -14.23 1.76 3.62
C SER A 160 -13.81 0.29 3.64
N LEU A 161 -13.23 -0.22 2.55
CA LEU A 161 -12.75 -1.60 2.50
C LEU A 161 -11.58 -1.82 3.48
N LEU A 162 -10.62 -0.90 3.52
CA LEU A 162 -9.50 -0.97 4.47
C LEU A 162 -10.00 -1.03 5.92
N LYS A 163 -11.03 -0.22 6.24
CA LYS A 163 -11.68 -0.22 7.55
C LYS A 163 -12.40 -1.53 7.84
N GLU A 164 -13.15 -2.07 6.89
CA GLU A 164 -13.83 -3.35 7.03
C GLU A 164 -12.84 -4.49 7.29
N VAL A 165 -11.75 -4.54 6.52
CA VAL A 165 -10.74 -5.60 6.62
C VAL A 165 -9.98 -5.54 7.95
N ILE A 166 -9.60 -4.34 8.42
CA ILE A 166 -8.82 -4.18 9.66
C ILE A 166 -9.70 -4.32 10.91
N LEU A 167 -10.89 -3.72 10.93
CA LEU A 167 -11.76 -3.77 12.11
C LEU A 167 -12.53 -5.08 12.21
N GLY A 168 -12.96 -5.64 11.07
CA GLY A 168 -13.87 -6.78 11.04
C GLY A 168 -15.13 -6.51 11.89
N PRO A 169 -15.50 -7.43 12.80
CA PRO A 169 -16.69 -7.27 13.65
C PRO A 169 -16.43 -6.45 14.94
N TYR A 170 -15.21 -5.96 15.16
CA TYR A 170 -14.78 -5.35 16.41
C TYR A 170 -14.92 -3.83 16.40
N LYS A 171 -14.98 -3.23 17.60
CA LYS A 171 -14.92 -1.78 17.74
C LYS A 171 -13.47 -1.28 17.59
N PRO A 172 -13.25 -0.02 17.22
CA PRO A 172 -11.90 0.54 17.08
C PRO A 172 -11.03 0.38 18.34
N GLU A 173 -11.61 0.51 19.55
CA GLU A 173 -10.91 0.29 20.83
C GLU A 173 -10.54 -1.17 21.11
N GLU A 174 -11.07 -2.12 20.34
CA GLU A 174 -10.72 -3.55 20.45
C GLU A 174 -9.66 -3.98 19.42
N VAL A 175 -9.20 -3.03 18.58
CA VAL A 175 -8.25 -3.27 17.49
C VAL A 175 -7.05 -2.35 17.66
N ALA A 176 -5.84 -2.91 17.55
CA ALA A 176 -4.61 -2.16 17.67
C ALA A 176 -3.70 -2.39 16.47
N LEU A 177 -3.05 -1.33 16.03
CA LEU A 177 -1.92 -1.38 15.11
C LEU A 177 -0.64 -1.49 15.94
N MET A 178 -0.01 -2.66 15.92
CA MET A 178 1.09 -2.99 16.83
C MET A 178 2.41 -3.15 16.09
N ASP A 179 3.48 -2.58 16.64
CA ASP A 179 4.87 -2.88 16.29
C ASP A 179 5.70 -3.02 17.58
N VAL A 180 6.91 -3.57 17.49
CA VAL A 180 7.81 -3.64 18.66
C VAL A 180 8.28 -2.23 19.04
N ASP A 181 8.60 -1.38 18.06
CA ASP A 181 9.13 -0.03 18.28
C ASP A 181 8.55 0.96 17.26
N VAL A 182 7.24 1.22 17.37
CA VAL A 182 6.49 2.04 16.41
C VAL A 182 7.14 3.42 16.18
N LEU A 183 7.61 4.08 17.26
CA LEU A 183 8.15 5.43 17.18
C LEU A 183 9.49 5.51 16.43
N GLN A 184 10.22 4.40 16.31
CA GLN A 184 11.47 4.34 15.53
C GLN A 184 11.25 3.83 14.09
N GLN A 185 10.01 3.46 13.73
CA GLN A 185 9.70 3.05 12.36
C GLN A 185 9.82 4.24 11.41
N LYS A 186 10.62 4.07 10.34
CA LYS A 186 10.73 5.08 9.28
C LYS A 186 9.39 5.36 8.60
N THR A 187 8.47 4.40 8.65
CA THR A 187 7.13 4.47 8.08
C THR A 187 6.08 4.85 9.13
N LEU A 188 6.46 5.46 10.26
CA LEU A 188 5.52 5.92 11.31
C LEU A 188 4.33 6.73 10.74
N VAL A 189 4.56 7.53 9.70
CA VAL A 189 3.50 8.26 9.00
C VAL A 189 2.33 7.35 8.55
N ASP A 190 2.60 6.11 8.13
CA ASP A 190 1.56 5.16 7.75
C ASP A 190 0.72 4.70 8.94
N PHE A 191 1.36 4.50 10.10
CA PHE A 191 0.66 4.17 11.34
C PHE A 191 -0.28 5.33 11.73
N LEU A 192 0.23 6.57 11.71
CA LEU A 192 -0.55 7.75 12.08
C LEU A 192 -1.70 8.03 11.10
N VAL A 193 -1.47 7.85 9.79
CA VAL A 193 -2.53 7.98 8.78
C VAL A 193 -3.60 6.90 8.99
N THR A 194 -3.19 5.66 9.25
CA THR A 194 -4.10 4.54 9.50
C THR A 194 -4.92 4.74 10.78
N GLU A 195 -4.29 5.18 11.87
CA GLU A 195 -4.98 5.60 13.10
C GLU A 195 -6.03 6.68 12.81
N LYS A 196 -5.67 7.72 12.04
CA LYS A 196 -6.60 8.79 11.67
C LYS A 196 -7.78 8.29 10.84
N TYR A 197 -7.57 7.33 9.94
CA TYR A 197 -8.65 6.76 9.12
C TYR A 197 -9.58 5.85 9.91
N LEU A 198 -9.03 5.06 10.85
CA LEU A 198 -9.75 3.95 11.46
C LEU A 198 -10.17 4.20 12.91
N GLY A 199 -9.51 5.13 13.60
CA GLY A 199 -9.70 5.40 15.02
C GLY A 199 -9.14 4.31 15.94
N ILE A 200 -8.20 3.50 15.44
CA ILE A 200 -7.55 2.41 16.20
C ILE A 200 -6.30 2.92 16.91
N LYS A 201 -5.91 2.28 18.02
CA LYS A 201 -4.71 2.66 18.76
C LYS A 201 -3.45 2.13 18.09
N ILE A 202 -2.39 2.94 18.13
CA ILE A 202 -1.03 2.50 17.86
C ILE A 202 -0.40 2.06 19.18
N LEU A 203 0.01 0.79 19.30
CA LEU A 203 0.56 0.22 20.53
C LEU A 203 1.92 -0.43 20.30
N SER A 204 2.84 -0.31 21.26
CA SER A 204 4.00 -1.19 21.36
C SER A 204 3.60 -2.54 21.97
N LEU A 205 4.38 -3.58 21.69
CA LEU A 205 4.25 -4.87 22.39
C LEU A 205 4.28 -4.71 23.92
N THR A 206 5.01 -3.72 24.45
CA THR A 206 5.10 -3.48 25.90
C THR A 206 3.85 -2.82 26.50
N ASP A 207 2.98 -2.24 25.68
CA ASP A 207 1.74 -1.60 26.13
C ASP A 207 0.62 -2.62 26.35
N ILE A 208 0.80 -3.83 25.80
CA ILE A 208 -0.19 -4.91 25.83
C ILE A 208 0.18 -5.91 26.93
N PHE A 209 -0.77 -6.19 27.81
CA PHE A 209 -0.63 -7.19 28.87
C PHE A 209 -1.76 -8.21 28.82
N LYS A 210 -1.49 -9.41 29.35
CA LYS A 210 -2.43 -10.53 29.33
C LYS A 210 -3.05 -10.73 30.70
N GLU A 211 -4.38 -10.79 30.75
CA GLU A 211 -5.12 -11.27 31.91
C GLU A 211 -5.98 -12.49 31.52
N GLY A 212 -5.70 -13.65 32.12
CA GLY A 212 -6.38 -14.90 31.79
C GLY A 212 -6.18 -15.32 30.33
N LYS A 213 -7.25 -15.25 29.53
CA LYS A 213 -7.24 -15.58 28.09
C LYS A 213 -7.37 -14.36 27.18
N SER A 214 -7.38 -13.16 27.75
CA SER A 214 -7.59 -11.90 27.01
C SER A 214 -6.33 -11.02 27.06
N LEU A 215 -6.21 -10.16 26.04
CA LEU A 215 -5.19 -9.12 25.96
C LEU A 215 -5.84 -7.77 26.27
N PHE A 216 -5.11 -6.91 26.97
CA PHE A 216 -5.55 -5.59 27.42
C PHE A 216 -4.44 -4.56 27.21
N TYR A 217 -4.82 -3.29 27.17
CA TYR A 217 -3.93 -2.14 27.21
C TYR A 217 -4.60 -1.06 28.10
N LEU A 218 -3.84 -0.03 28.50
CA LEU A 218 -4.37 1.08 29.30
C LEU A 218 -4.73 2.27 28.39
N GLU A 219 -5.89 2.88 28.64
CA GLU A 219 -6.30 4.16 28.03
C GLU A 219 -5.66 5.37 28.72
#